data_AF-A0A5C7TQZ6-F1
#
_entry.id   AF-A0A5C7TQZ6-F1
#
_cell.length_a   1.000
_cell.length_b   1.000
_cell.length_c   1.000
_cell.angle_alpha   90.00
_cell.angle_beta   90.00
_cell.angle_gamma   90.00
#
_symmetry.space_group_name_H-M   'P 1'
#
loop_
_entity.id
_entity.type
_entity.pdbx_description
1 polymer ?
#
loop_
_entity_poly.entity_id
_entity_poly.type
_entity_poly.pdbx_seq_one_letter_code
_entity_poly.pdbx_strand_id
1 'polypeptide(L)'
;MTKWLVAFSLTCSLVLGGCASTGGQTAEQKRQSIEQMRASTLNKLYKEKPYAADTIERAAGYAVFSNANVNLIFASAGGGHGVVHSNNGTVTYMKMGEVGLGLGLGAKDYRLVFVFHNQQALNRFVDDGWAFGGQMDAAAKANEKGDAIGGEITVDNITIYQLTETGLALQATIKGTKFWRDDALN
;
A
#
# COMPACT_ATOMS: atom_id res chain seq x y z
N MET A 1 -47.88 16.77 56.51
CA MET A 1 -46.77 15.93 56.05
C MET A 1 -47.36 14.95 55.03
N THR A 2 -47.19 14.99 53.71
CA THR A 2 -46.21 15.61 52.80
C THR A 2 -46.84 15.63 51.39
N LYS A 3 -46.89 16.82 50.76
CA LYS A 3 -46.87 17.23 49.32
C LYS A 3 -47.35 16.21 48.26
N TRP A 4 -48.52 16.39 47.64
CA TRP A 4 -48.89 17.22 46.45
C TRP A 4 -48.23 16.82 45.11
N LEU A 5 -49.10 16.37 44.19
CA LEU A 5 -48.94 16.20 42.75
C LEU A 5 -48.26 17.40 42.07
N VAL A 6 -47.30 17.18 41.17
CA VAL A 6 -47.26 17.78 39.82
C VAL A 6 -46.36 16.90 38.94
N ALA A 7 -46.95 16.39 37.86
CA ALA A 7 -46.24 15.79 36.75
C ALA A 7 -45.40 16.84 36.02
N PHE A 8 -44.10 16.56 35.81
CA PHE A 8 -43.30 17.29 34.83
C PHE A 8 -42.57 16.28 33.97
N SER A 9 -43.25 15.91 32.89
CA SER A 9 -42.66 15.29 31.70
C SER A 9 -41.59 16.23 31.17
N LEU A 10 -40.32 15.86 31.30
CA LEU A 10 -39.21 16.55 30.64
C LEU A 10 -38.69 15.68 29.50
N THR A 11 -39.46 15.68 28.43
CA THR A 11 -38.99 15.41 27.07
C THR A 11 -37.90 16.43 26.74
N CYS A 12 -36.63 16.02 26.76
CA CYS A 12 -35.55 16.79 26.14
C CYS A 12 -35.22 16.14 24.80
N SER A 13 -35.78 16.80 23.78
CA SER A 13 -35.67 16.58 22.35
C SER A 13 -34.25 16.37 21.84
N LEU A 14 -34.16 15.50 20.83
CA LEU A 14 -33.30 15.57 19.65
C LEU A 14 -32.05 16.47 19.75
N VAL A 15 -30.89 15.81 19.75
CA VAL A 15 -29.92 16.08 18.68
C VAL A 15 -29.60 14.75 18.02
N LEU A 16 -30.47 14.37 17.08
CA LEU A 16 -30.07 13.52 15.97
C LEU A 16 -29.06 14.34 15.18
N GLY A 17 -27.78 14.26 15.57
CA GLY A 17 -26.65 14.62 14.74
C GLY A 17 -26.53 13.58 13.63
N GLY A 18 -27.52 13.56 12.75
CA GLY A 18 -27.44 12.87 11.47
C GLY A 18 -26.35 13.53 10.64
N CYS A 19 -25.10 13.09 10.81
CA CYS A 19 -24.16 13.13 9.70
C CYS A 19 -24.63 12.07 8.70
N ALA A 20 -25.66 12.43 7.93
CA ALA A 20 -25.93 11.82 6.64
C ALA A 20 -24.69 12.08 5.76
N SER A 21 -23.69 11.22 5.86
CA SER A 21 -22.64 11.08 4.85
C SER A 21 -22.95 9.85 4.00
N THR A 22 -24.06 9.93 3.27
CA THR A 22 -24.18 9.19 2.02
C THR A 22 -23.09 9.69 1.09
N GLY A 23 -21.98 8.96 0.98
CA GLY A 23 -21.02 9.08 -0.13
C GLY A 23 -19.55 9.28 0.24
N GLY A 24 -18.86 8.18 0.57
CA GLY A 24 -17.38 8.08 0.52
C GLY A 24 -16.64 8.34 1.83
N GLN A 25 -15.52 7.62 2.03
CA GLN A 25 -14.58 7.89 3.11
C GLN A 25 -13.93 9.27 2.93
N THR A 26 -13.79 10.03 4.03
CA THR A 26 -13.03 11.30 4.03
C THR A 26 -11.56 11.05 3.73
N ALA A 27 -10.82 12.09 3.31
CA ALA A 27 -9.38 11.98 3.09
C ALA A 27 -8.64 11.48 4.34
N GLU A 28 -9.03 11.96 5.52
CA GLU A 28 -8.46 11.55 6.80
C GLU A 28 -8.71 10.07 7.11
N GLN A 29 -9.94 9.59 6.89
CA GLN A 29 -10.28 8.17 7.05
C GLN A 29 -9.48 7.28 6.09
N LYS A 30 -9.26 7.74 4.85
CA LYS A 30 -8.42 7.02 3.87
C LYS A 30 -6.97 6.96 4.33
N ARG A 31 -6.38 8.08 4.76
CA ARG A 31 -5.01 8.12 5.30
C ARG A 31 -4.85 7.17 6.48
N GLN A 32 -5.81 7.19 7.41
CA GLN A 32 -5.81 6.29 8.56
C GLN A 32 -5.88 4.81 8.14
N SER A 33 -6.72 4.48 7.15
CA SER A 33 -6.82 3.11 6.62
C SER A 33 -5.50 2.67 5.95
N ILE A 34 -4.85 3.56 5.21
CA ILE A 34 -3.54 3.30 4.59
C ILE A 34 -2.47 3.06 5.66
N GLU A 35 -2.46 3.85 6.73
CA GLU A 35 -1.50 3.69 7.84
C GLU A 35 -1.72 2.38 8.62
N GLN A 36 -2.96 1.94 8.81
CA GLN A 36 -3.28 0.63 9.40
C GLN A 36 -2.81 -0.52 8.49
N MET A 37 -3.03 -0.38 7.18
CA MET A 37 -2.54 -1.34 6.18
C MET A 37 -1.00 -1.40 6.19
N ARG A 38 -0.32 -0.25 6.28
CA ARG A 38 1.15 -0.16 6.40
C ARG A 38 1.63 -0.92 7.63
N ALA A 39 1.10 -0.60 8.81
CA ALA A 39 1.53 -1.21 10.06
C ALA A 39 1.31 -2.72 10.09
N SER A 40 0.14 -3.20 9.64
CA SER A 40 -0.16 -4.63 9.57
C SER A 40 0.76 -5.37 8.59
N THR A 41 1.07 -4.76 7.45
CA THR A 41 1.97 -5.35 6.44
C THR A 41 3.40 -5.45 6.95
N LEU A 42 3.94 -4.40 7.58
CA LEU A 42 5.28 -4.43 8.16
C LEU A 42 5.38 -5.47 9.29
N ASN A 43 4.36 -5.55 10.14
CA ASN A 43 4.31 -6.58 11.18
C ASN A 43 4.33 -8.00 10.59
N LYS A 44 3.66 -8.22 9.45
CA LYS A 44 3.75 -9.50 8.74
C LYS A 44 5.13 -9.72 8.15
N LEU A 45 5.71 -8.71 7.50
CA LEU A 45 7.05 -8.78 6.93
C LEU A 45 8.10 -9.14 7.97
N TYR A 46 8.06 -8.51 9.15
CA TYR A 46 9.05 -8.78 10.20
C TYR A 46 8.91 -10.15 10.84
N LYS A 47 7.70 -10.76 10.79
CA LYS A 47 7.52 -12.15 11.20
C LYS A 47 8.13 -13.13 10.20
N GLU A 48 7.97 -12.88 8.90
CA GLU A 48 8.50 -13.73 7.84
C GLU A 48 10.02 -13.52 7.64
N LYS A 49 10.49 -12.28 7.79
CA LYS A 49 11.86 -11.83 7.53
C LYS A 49 12.31 -10.85 8.61
N PRO A 50 12.76 -11.33 9.78
CA PRO A 50 13.17 -10.46 10.89
C PRO A 50 14.26 -9.44 10.51
N TYR A 51 15.18 -9.79 9.59
CA TYR A 51 16.22 -8.88 9.13
C TYR A 51 15.68 -7.67 8.35
N ALA A 52 14.46 -7.73 7.80
CA ALA A 52 13.88 -6.63 7.05
C ALA A 52 13.64 -5.39 7.92
N ALA A 53 13.50 -5.55 9.24
CA ALA A 53 13.40 -4.43 10.17
C ALA A 53 14.68 -3.56 10.14
N ASP A 54 15.84 -4.21 10.25
CA ASP A 54 17.15 -3.53 10.17
C ASP A 54 17.41 -2.93 8.77
N THR A 55 17.00 -3.64 7.71
CA THR A 55 17.11 -3.11 6.34
C THR A 55 16.27 -1.83 6.16
N ILE A 56 15.03 -1.80 6.66
CA ILE A 56 14.15 -0.64 6.58
C ILE A 56 14.68 0.53 7.43
N GLU A 57 15.19 0.24 8.63
CA GLU A 57 15.74 1.26 9.52
C GLU A 57 16.94 1.99 8.92
N ARG A 58 17.81 1.26 8.19
CA ARG A 58 19.00 1.82 7.54
C ARG A 58 18.74 2.46 6.18
N ALA A 59 17.53 2.35 5.64
CA ALA A 59 17.16 2.85 4.32
C ALA A 59 16.95 4.38 4.32
N ALA A 60 16.94 4.98 3.12
CA ALA A 60 16.52 6.37 2.94
C ALA A 60 15.00 6.55 3.14
N GLY A 61 14.25 5.46 2.95
CA GLY A 61 12.82 5.38 3.17
C GLY A 61 12.28 4.04 2.71
N TYR A 62 10.98 3.85 2.91
CA TYR A 62 10.27 2.66 2.46
C TYR A 62 8.88 3.03 1.97
N ALA A 63 8.28 2.16 1.16
CA ALA A 63 6.89 2.29 0.75
C ALA A 63 6.14 1.00 1.00
N VAL A 64 4.85 1.12 1.33
CA VAL A 64 3.97 -0.03 1.52
C VAL A 64 2.71 0.18 0.70
N PHE A 65 2.36 -0.82 -0.10
CA PHE A 65 1.19 -0.79 -0.98
C PHE A 65 0.29 -1.99 -0.75
N SER A 66 -1.01 -1.73 -0.81
CA SER A 66 -2.03 -2.74 -1.07
C SER A 66 -2.22 -2.90 -2.56
N ASN A 67 -2.47 -4.13 -3.03
CA ASN A 67 -2.87 -4.39 -4.38
C ASN A 67 -3.99 -5.42 -4.40
N ALA A 68 -5.10 -5.06 -5.02
CA ALA A 68 -6.17 -5.98 -5.37
C ALA A 68 -6.15 -6.20 -6.88
N ASN A 69 -5.87 -7.42 -7.29
CA ASN A 69 -5.76 -7.80 -8.70
C ASN A 69 -6.85 -8.80 -9.09
N VAL A 70 -7.46 -8.62 -10.25
CA VAL A 70 -8.39 -9.58 -10.85
C VAL A 70 -7.77 -10.14 -12.12
N ASN A 71 -7.73 -11.47 -12.21
CA ASN A 71 -7.23 -12.21 -13.36
C ASN A 71 -8.39 -12.85 -14.13
N LEU A 72 -8.40 -12.63 -15.43
CA LEU A 72 -9.16 -13.30 -16.46
C LEU A 72 -8.22 -14.17 -17.31
N ILE A 73 -8.78 -15.14 -18.04
CA ILE A 73 -8.03 -16.20 -18.75
C ILE A 73 -6.88 -15.67 -19.61
N PHE A 74 -6.98 -14.45 -20.14
CA PHE A 74 -5.91 -13.83 -20.95
C PHE A 74 -5.53 -12.41 -20.53
N ALA A 75 -6.10 -11.87 -19.45
CA ALA A 75 -5.90 -10.47 -19.06
C ALA A 75 -6.02 -10.30 -17.55
N SER A 76 -5.23 -9.41 -16.97
CA SER A 76 -5.35 -9.03 -15.57
C SER A 76 -5.35 -7.52 -15.43
N ALA A 77 -6.12 -7.04 -14.47
CA ALA A 77 -6.14 -5.65 -14.06
C ALA A 77 -6.21 -5.58 -12.54
N GLY A 78 -5.43 -4.68 -11.96
CA GLY A 78 -5.37 -4.48 -10.53
C GLY A 78 -5.12 -3.03 -10.18
N GLY A 79 -5.39 -2.69 -8.93
CA GLY A 79 -5.12 -1.38 -8.42
C GLY A 79 -5.05 -1.39 -6.91
N GLY A 80 -4.54 -0.29 -6.38
CA GLY A 80 -4.40 -0.15 -4.95
C GLY A 80 -3.83 1.19 -4.54
N HIS A 81 -3.52 1.27 -3.25
CA HIS A 81 -3.06 2.47 -2.60
C HIS A 81 -1.93 2.12 -1.64
N GLY A 82 -1.12 3.11 -1.33
CA GLY A 82 -0.01 2.94 -0.43
C GLY A 82 0.50 4.26 0.10
N VAL A 83 1.60 4.14 0.83
CA VAL A 83 2.26 5.27 1.44
C VAL A 83 3.76 5.07 1.38
N VAL A 84 4.47 6.15 1.14
CA VAL A 84 5.92 6.24 1.22
C VAL A 84 6.27 7.00 2.49
N HIS A 85 7.16 6.44 3.30
CA HIS A 85 7.74 7.06 4.47
C HIS A 85 9.22 7.28 4.20
N SER A 86 9.64 8.53 4.13
CA SER A 86 11.06 8.88 4.10
C SER A 86 11.62 8.93 5.53
N ASN A 87 12.89 8.60 5.68
CA ASN A 87 13.59 8.68 6.96
C ASN A 87 13.66 10.12 7.51
N ASN A 88 13.50 11.13 6.65
CA ASN A 88 13.41 12.54 7.06
C ASN A 88 12.03 12.93 7.65
N GLY A 89 11.09 11.99 7.77
CA GLY A 89 9.75 12.22 8.30
C GLY A 89 8.69 12.60 7.26
N THR A 90 9.06 12.74 5.98
CA THR A 90 8.08 13.01 4.91
C THR A 90 7.23 11.78 4.65
N VAL A 91 5.90 11.98 4.63
CA VAL A 91 4.92 10.94 4.29
C VAL A 91 4.25 11.34 2.98
N THR A 92 4.22 10.43 2.01
CA THR A 92 3.57 10.67 0.72
C THR A 92 2.61 9.53 0.39
N TYR A 93 1.34 9.87 0.19
CA TYR A 93 0.32 8.90 -0.20
C TYR A 93 0.36 8.67 -1.71
N MET A 94 0.25 7.41 -2.11
CA MET A 94 0.41 7.01 -3.50
C MET A 94 -0.68 6.03 -3.92
N LYS A 95 -0.93 5.99 -5.23
CA LYS A 95 -1.77 5.05 -5.93
C LYS A 95 -0.92 4.11 -6.77
N MET A 96 -1.46 2.93 -7.03
CA MET A 96 -0.90 2.00 -7.99
C MET A 96 -1.97 1.41 -8.89
N GLY A 97 -1.56 1.06 -10.11
CA GLY A 97 -2.39 0.40 -11.10
C GLY A 97 -1.57 -0.64 -11.85
N GLU A 98 -2.15 -1.80 -12.11
CA GLU A 98 -1.51 -2.95 -12.74
C GLU A 98 -2.35 -3.40 -13.94
N VAL A 99 -1.69 -3.64 -15.07
CA VAL A 99 -2.29 -4.24 -16.25
C VAL A 99 -1.37 -5.32 -16.82
N GLY A 100 -1.86 -6.55 -16.90
CA GLY A 100 -1.06 -7.69 -17.31
C GLY A 100 -1.79 -8.63 -18.27
N LEU A 101 -1.00 -9.52 -18.87
CA LEU A 101 -1.50 -10.71 -19.55
C LEU A 101 -1.20 -11.90 -18.64
N GLY A 102 -2.24 -12.61 -18.21
CA GLY A 102 -2.13 -13.76 -17.31
C GLY A 102 -3.01 -14.90 -17.80
N LEU A 103 -2.53 -16.13 -17.61
CA LEU A 103 -3.34 -17.34 -17.77
C LEU A 103 -3.89 -17.74 -16.40
N GLY A 104 -5.18 -17.51 -16.17
CA GLY A 104 -5.84 -17.90 -14.94
C GLY A 104 -7.13 -17.14 -14.66
N LEU A 105 -7.97 -17.69 -13.80
CA LEU A 105 -9.16 -17.03 -13.29
C LEU A 105 -9.01 -16.86 -11.78
N GLY A 106 -9.18 -15.64 -11.28
CA GLY A 106 -9.23 -15.41 -9.84
C GLY A 106 -8.80 -14.02 -9.40
N ALA A 107 -9.19 -13.67 -8.18
CA ALA A 107 -8.70 -12.48 -7.50
C ALA A 107 -7.45 -12.81 -6.69
N LYS A 108 -6.48 -11.91 -6.67
CA LYS A 108 -5.28 -11.98 -5.83
C LYS A 108 -5.22 -10.73 -4.99
N ASP A 109 -5.08 -10.94 -3.67
CA ASP A 109 -4.74 -9.87 -2.75
C ASP A 109 -3.28 -10.05 -2.31
N TYR A 110 -2.47 -9.02 -2.50
CA TYR A 110 -1.09 -9.01 -2.04
C TYR A 110 -0.65 -7.62 -1.58
N ARG A 111 0.41 -7.59 -0.79
CA ARG A 111 1.04 -6.37 -0.28
C ARG A 111 2.45 -6.29 -0.83
N LEU A 112 2.89 -5.08 -1.16
CA LEU A 112 4.25 -4.81 -1.57
C LEU A 112 4.93 -3.92 -0.53
N VAL A 113 6.17 -4.24 -0.18
CA VAL A 113 7.03 -3.37 0.62
C VAL A 113 8.27 -3.06 -0.21
N PHE A 114 8.50 -1.79 -0.48
CA PHE A 114 9.68 -1.27 -1.16
C PHE A 114 10.61 -0.68 -0.11
N VAL A 115 11.90 -0.99 -0.18
CA VAL A 115 12.93 -0.44 0.69
C VAL A 115 13.95 0.25 -0.19
N PHE A 116 14.07 1.57 -0.03
CA PHE A 116 14.92 2.41 -0.87
C PHE A 116 16.25 2.64 -0.17
N HIS A 117 17.31 1.99 -0.65
CA HIS A 117 18.62 2.03 0.02
C HIS A 117 19.34 3.37 -0.10
N ASN A 118 18.90 4.25 -1.01
CA ASN A 118 19.44 5.59 -1.15
C ASN A 118 18.35 6.62 -1.50
N GLN A 119 18.69 7.90 -1.28
CA GLN A 119 17.76 9.01 -1.50
C GLN A 119 17.38 9.18 -2.98
N GLN A 120 18.28 8.84 -3.90
CA GLN A 120 18.03 8.99 -5.33
C GLN A 120 16.92 8.04 -5.82
N ALA A 121 16.93 6.78 -5.36
CA ALA A 121 15.91 5.79 -5.66
C ALA A 121 14.55 6.20 -5.06
N LEU A 122 14.56 6.68 -3.82
CA LEU A 122 13.36 7.18 -3.15
C LEU A 122 12.74 8.37 -3.89
N ASN A 123 13.54 9.39 -4.18
CA ASN A 123 13.06 10.60 -4.86
C ASN A 123 12.52 10.25 -6.25
N ARG A 124 13.26 9.46 -7.03
CA ARG A 124 12.82 9.01 -8.36
C ARG A 124 11.47 8.30 -8.30
N PHE A 125 11.29 7.40 -7.34
CA PHE A 125 10.02 6.68 -7.17
C PHE A 125 8.85 7.61 -6.83
N VAL A 126 9.07 8.60 -5.96
CA VAL A 126 8.04 9.54 -5.53
C VAL A 126 7.73 10.60 -6.59
N ASP A 127 8.77 11.13 -7.24
CA ASP A 127 8.70 12.23 -8.22
C ASP A 127 8.20 11.78 -9.58
N ASP A 128 8.86 10.76 -10.16
CA ASP A 128 8.60 10.30 -11.52
C ASP A 128 7.57 9.15 -11.54
N GLY A 129 7.26 8.61 -10.36
CA GLY A 129 6.57 7.33 -10.23
C GLY A 129 7.50 6.17 -10.58
N TRP A 130 6.92 4.97 -10.69
CA TRP A 130 7.66 3.80 -11.12
C TRP A 130 6.80 2.92 -12.02
N ALA A 131 7.40 2.28 -13.03
CA ALA A 131 6.74 1.33 -13.92
C ALA A 131 7.45 -0.04 -13.90
N PHE A 132 6.92 -1.01 -13.12
CA PHE A 132 7.38 -2.40 -13.15
C PHE A 132 6.91 -3.06 -14.45
N GLY A 133 7.87 -3.44 -15.30
CA GLY A 133 7.64 -4.01 -16.64
C GLY A 133 8.61 -3.43 -17.67
N GLY A 134 8.45 -2.16 -18.05
CA GLY A 134 9.32 -1.54 -19.04
C GLY A 134 10.76 -1.29 -18.55
N GLN A 135 10.90 -0.86 -17.29
CA GLN A 135 12.21 -0.52 -16.72
C GLN A 135 13.01 -1.75 -16.27
N MET A 136 12.32 -2.83 -15.86
CA MET A 136 12.96 -4.12 -15.58
C MET A 136 13.40 -4.85 -16.84
N ASP A 137 12.63 -4.80 -17.93
CA ASP A 137 13.06 -5.36 -19.21
C ASP A 137 14.31 -4.65 -19.76
N ALA A 138 14.44 -3.35 -19.51
CA ALA A 138 15.65 -2.59 -19.84
C ALA A 138 16.84 -2.98 -18.94
N ALA A 139 16.65 -3.07 -17.62
CA ALA A 139 17.71 -3.47 -16.67
C ALA A 139 18.17 -4.93 -16.85
N ALA A 140 17.24 -5.84 -17.13
CA ALA A 140 17.53 -7.24 -17.44
C ALA A 140 18.33 -7.39 -18.75
N LYS A 141 18.05 -6.55 -19.75
CA LYS A 141 18.86 -6.45 -20.99
C LYS A 141 20.23 -5.82 -20.75
N ALA A 142 20.33 -4.90 -19.79
CA ALA A 142 21.59 -4.27 -19.36
C ALA A 142 22.44 -5.17 -18.43
N ASN A 143 22.01 -6.41 -18.17
CA ASN A 143 22.66 -7.38 -17.28
C ASN A 143 22.75 -6.95 -15.80
N GLU A 144 21.94 -5.98 -15.38
CA GLU A 144 21.72 -5.61 -13.97
C GLU A 144 20.70 -6.57 -13.35
N LYS A 145 21.07 -7.85 -13.27
CA LYS A 145 20.21 -8.92 -12.76
C LYS A 145 19.92 -8.67 -11.28
N GLY A 146 18.67 -8.33 -10.97
CA GLY A 146 18.19 -8.38 -9.59
C GLY A 146 18.20 -9.81 -9.08
N ASP A 147 18.78 -10.02 -7.91
CA ASP A 147 18.79 -11.32 -7.24
C ASP A 147 17.38 -11.57 -6.66
N ALA A 148 16.77 -12.68 -7.06
CA ALA A 148 15.42 -13.04 -6.63
C ALA A 148 15.51 -14.29 -5.74
N ILE A 149 15.54 -14.08 -4.44
CA ILE A 149 15.65 -15.15 -3.44
C ILE A 149 14.46 -15.05 -2.48
N GLY A 150 13.68 -16.12 -2.36
CA GLY A 150 12.71 -16.28 -1.26
C GLY A 150 11.69 -15.15 -1.10
N GLY A 151 11.15 -14.62 -2.21
CA GLY A 151 10.05 -13.66 -2.20
C GLY A 151 10.47 -12.18 -2.18
N GLU A 152 11.77 -11.89 -2.29
CA GLU A 152 12.30 -10.54 -2.46
C GLU A 152 13.06 -10.39 -3.79
N ILE A 153 13.09 -9.18 -4.34
CA ILE A 153 13.95 -8.83 -5.48
C ILE A 153 14.61 -7.49 -5.21
N THR A 154 15.89 -7.36 -5.54
CA THR A 154 16.62 -6.08 -5.46
C THR A 154 16.94 -5.58 -6.86
N VAL A 155 16.50 -4.38 -7.20
CA VAL A 155 16.77 -3.73 -8.49
C VAL A 155 17.01 -2.24 -8.27
N ASP A 156 18.06 -1.68 -8.88
CA ASP A 156 18.37 -0.25 -8.84
C ASP A 156 18.31 0.36 -7.42
N ASN A 157 18.95 -0.29 -6.44
CA ASN A 157 18.96 0.10 -5.01
C ASN A 157 17.59 0.07 -4.31
N ILE A 158 16.64 -0.71 -4.83
CA ILE A 158 15.33 -0.92 -4.22
C ILE A 158 15.16 -2.41 -3.95
N THR A 159 14.96 -2.78 -2.69
CA THR A 159 14.53 -4.15 -2.33
C THR A 159 13.02 -4.20 -2.21
N ILE A 160 12.41 -5.22 -2.79
CA ILE A 160 10.96 -5.33 -2.93
C ILE A 160 10.52 -6.66 -2.33
N TYR A 161 9.61 -6.61 -1.37
CA TYR A 161 8.98 -7.76 -0.76
C TYR A 161 7.54 -7.89 -1.24
N GLN A 162 7.13 -9.08 -1.66
CA GLN A 162 5.73 -9.37 -1.98
C GLN A 162 5.14 -10.35 -0.96
N LEU A 163 4.17 -9.86 -0.18
CA LEU A 163 3.43 -10.64 0.81
C LEU A 163 2.04 -11.01 0.26
N THR A 164 1.72 -12.29 0.20
CA THR A 164 0.36 -12.80 -0.07
C THR A 164 -0.31 -13.22 1.24
N GLU A 165 -1.56 -13.69 1.20
CA GLU A 165 -2.21 -14.27 2.38
C GLU A 165 -1.41 -15.42 2.98
N THR A 166 -0.87 -16.30 2.13
CA THR A 166 -0.19 -17.54 2.53
C THR A 166 1.29 -17.38 2.90
N GLY A 167 1.89 -16.19 2.72
CA GLY A 167 3.29 -15.92 3.06
C GLY A 167 3.99 -15.01 2.05
N LEU A 168 5.32 -15.07 1.97
CA LEU A 168 6.07 -14.40 0.91
C LEU A 168 5.99 -15.19 -0.39
N ALA A 169 5.47 -14.56 -1.43
CA ALA A 169 5.43 -15.15 -2.75
C ALA A 169 5.61 -14.06 -3.80
N LEU A 170 6.82 -13.95 -4.33
CA LEU A 170 7.10 -13.12 -5.49
C LEU A 170 6.63 -13.88 -6.73
N GLN A 171 5.40 -13.62 -7.15
CA GLN A 171 4.96 -14.08 -8.46
C GLN A 171 5.58 -13.12 -9.47
N ALA A 172 6.55 -13.59 -10.26
CA ALA A 172 7.35 -12.82 -11.22
C ALA A 172 6.54 -12.16 -12.37
N THR A 173 5.25 -11.95 -12.17
CA THR A 173 4.28 -11.39 -13.11
C THR A 173 3.93 -9.94 -12.78
N ILE A 174 4.86 -9.16 -12.22
CA ILE A 174 4.68 -7.71 -12.07
C ILE A 174 4.93 -7.05 -13.45
N LYS A 175 4.06 -7.35 -14.41
CA LYS A 175 4.12 -6.80 -15.77
C LYS A 175 3.08 -5.70 -15.85
N GLY A 176 3.52 -4.47 -16.08
CA GLY A 176 2.65 -3.31 -16.35
C GLY A 176 2.08 -2.65 -15.09
N THR A 177 2.86 -2.53 -14.01
CA THR A 177 2.43 -1.82 -12.81
C THR A 177 2.98 -0.40 -12.77
N LYS A 178 2.13 0.60 -12.62
CA LYS A 178 2.53 2.00 -12.42
C LYS A 178 2.23 2.45 -10.99
N PHE A 179 3.12 3.25 -10.42
CA PHE A 179 2.96 3.93 -9.12
C PHE A 179 2.99 5.44 -9.34
N TRP A 180 2.13 6.19 -8.65
CA TRP A 180 2.06 7.66 -8.73
C TRP A 180 1.47 8.27 -7.46
N ARG A 181 1.69 9.58 -7.23
CA ARG A 181 1.13 10.28 -6.06
C ARG A 181 -0.38 10.35 -6.09
N ASP A 182 -1.00 10.35 -4.91
CA ASP A 182 -2.41 10.63 -4.75
C ASP A 182 -2.63 12.10 -4.37
N ASP A 183 -2.88 12.97 -5.35
CA ASP A 183 -3.07 14.41 -5.12
C ASP A 183 -4.25 14.74 -4.19
N ALA A 184 -5.20 13.82 -4.01
CA ALA A 184 -6.31 14.02 -3.08
C ALA A 184 -5.92 13.76 -1.61
N LEU A 185 -4.76 13.15 -1.36
CA LEU A 185 -4.30 12.76 -0.03
C LEU A 185 -2.98 13.44 0.38
N ASN A 186 -2.32 14.22 -0.49
CA ASN A 186 -1.09 14.94 -0.18
C ASN A 186 -1.32 16.45 -0.05
#